data_AF-A0A978S3R9-F1
#
_entry.id   AF-A0A978S3R9-F1
#
_cell.length_a   1.000
_cell.length_b   1.000
_cell.length_c   1.000
_cell.angle_alpha   90.00
_cell.angle_beta   90.00
_cell.angle_gamma   90.00
#
_symmetry.space_group_name_H-M   'P 1'
#
loop_
_entity.id
_entity.type
_entity.pdbx_description
1 polymer ?
#
loop_
_entity_poly.entity_id
_entity_poly.type
_entity_poly.pdbx_seq_one_letter_code
_entity_poly.pdbx_strand_id
1 'polypeptide(L)'
;MAVYQNREAFIPYRRSDLVELCIQEGKLAPSDVQKFRDFCQILMAYYHFQFHESLETIKDNYAPFNPDADTKFTTEPTPNQRAQMADTVITEFRHIIENANYLVLTKDSLERAFAEKSLIDVKTHVNLDDFEYIYCYCRGDIYTNITIKKFWFRQASQTIVISNKSEREARCAKIEKNYEGGVRMAYSLDLRKRVIEYIENGGSI
;
A
#
# COMPACT_ATOMS: atom_id res chain seq x y z
N MET A 1 10.22 -25.09 -11.75
CA MET A 1 9.16 -24.05 -11.76
C MET A 1 9.80 -22.73 -12.18
N ALA A 2 9.09 -21.87 -12.91
CA ALA A 2 9.65 -20.57 -13.32
C ALA A 2 9.56 -19.56 -12.17
N VAL A 3 10.71 -19.07 -11.69
CA VAL A 3 10.79 -18.05 -10.64
C VAL A 3 10.71 -16.68 -11.31
N TYR A 4 9.60 -15.96 -11.11
CA TYR A 4 9.44 -14.58 -11.57
C TYR A 4 9.65 -13.66 -10.35
N GLN A 5 10.70 -12.83 -10.37
CA GLN A 5 11.09 -12.03 -9.19
C GLN A 5 10.12 -10.91 -8.83
N ASN A 6 9.32 -10.41 -9.76
CA ASN A 6 8.27 -9.45 -9.46
C ASN A 6 7.12 -9.55 -10.48
N ARG A 7 5.88 -9.56 -9.99
CA ARG A 7 4.63 -9.44 -10.74
C ARG A 7 3.61 -8.81 -9.80
N GLU A 8 2.80 -7.84 -10.26
CA GLU A 8 1.63 -7.42 -9.49
C GLU A 8 0.76 -8.67 -9.21
N ALA A 9 0.32 -8.87 -7.97
CA ALA A 9 -0.60 -9.94 -7.59
C ALA A 9 -2.04 -9.69 -8.09
N PHE A 10 -2.20 -9.05 -9.25
CA PHE A 10 -3.47 -8.84 -9.89
C PHE A 10 -3.87 -10.02 -10.76
N ILE A 11 -5.07 -10.53 -10.48
CA ILE A 11 -5.69 -11.60 -11.25
C ILE A 11 -6.85 -10.99 -12.04
N PRO A 12 -6.83 -11.00 -13.39
CA PRO A 12 -7.76 -10.25 -14.25
C PRO A 12 -9.14 -10.91 -14.41
N TYR A 13 -9.68 -11.49 -13.34
CA TYR A 13 -10.92 -12.27 -13.32
C TYR A 13 -11.75 -11.94 -12.09
N ARG A 14 -13.08 -12.04 -12.17
CA ARG A 14 -13.94 -11.89 -10.99
C ARG A 14 -13.80 -13.14 -10.10
N ARG A 15 -14.07 -13.00 -8.80
CA ARG A 15 -13.98 -14.13 -7.84
C ARG A 15 -14.82 -15.35 -8.26
N SER A 16 -15.99 -15.13 -8.84
CA SER A 16 -16.83 -16.18 -9.45
C SER A 16 -16.08 -16.94 -10.56
N ASP A 17 -15.49 -16.20 -11.49
CA ASP A 17 -14.89 -16.73 -12.70
C ASP A 17 -13.64 -17.57 -12.37
N LEU A 18 -12.92 -17.21 -11.29
CA LEU A 18 -11.79 -17.98 -10.80
C LEU A 18 -12.20 -19.35 -10.24
N VAL A 19 -13.36 -19.45 -9.58
CA VAL A 19 -13.90 -20.75 -9.14
C VAL A 19 -14.24 -21.62 -10.37
N GLU A 20 -14.85 -21.03 -11.40
CA GLU A 20 -15.12 -21.74 -12.67
C GLU A 20 -13.83 -22.19 -13.37
N LEU A 21 -12.82 -21.32 -13.48
CA LEU A 21 -11.55 -21.64 -14.13
C LEU A 21 -10.80 -22.78 -13.43
N CYS A 22 -10.77 -22.79 -12.09
CA CYS A 22 -10.19 -23.90 -11.32
C CYS A 22 -10.94 -25.23 -11.52
N ILE A 23 -12.25 -25.20 -11.73
CA ILE A 23 -13.04 -26.39 -12.07
C ILE A 23 -12.77 -26.83 -13.52
N GLN A 24 -12.66 -25.89 -14.45
CA GLN A 24 -12.41 -26.12 -15.87
C GLN A 24 -11.01 -26.69 -16.16
N GLU A 25 -10.04 -26.59 -15.25
CA GLU A 25 -8.77 -27.30 -15.34
C GLU A 25 -8.92 -28.84 -15.31
N GLY A 26 -10.09 -29.39 -14.94
CA GLY A 26 -10.38 -30.82 -15.00
C GLY A 26 -9.65 -31.67 -13.95
N LYS A 27 -8.98 -31.04 -12.98
CA LYS A 27 -8.20 -31.70 -11.91
C LYS A 27 -9.07 -32.22 -10.75
N LEU A 28 -10.34 -31.84 -10.70
CA LEU A 28 -11.32 -32.27 -9.69
C LEU A 28 -12.16 -33.43 -10.24
N ALA A 29 -12.45 -34.42 -9.40
CA ALA A 29 -13.43 -35.44 -9.75
C ALA A 29 -14.85 -34.82 -9.78
N PRO A 30 -15.77 -35.29 -10.64
CA PRO A 30 -17.13 -34.73 -10.75
C PRO A 30 -17.91 -34.67 -9.43
N SER A 31 -17.65 -35.62 -8.52
CA SER A 31 -18.19 -35.69 -7.16
C SER A 31 -17.77 -34.56 -6.22
N ASP A 32 -16.68 -33.87 -6.53
CA ASP A 32 -16.03 -32.89 -5.64
C ASP A 32 -16.17 -31.45 -6.16
N VAL A 33 -16.67 -31.28 -7.39
CA VAL A 33 -16.95 -29.97 -8.00
C VAL A 33 -17.86 -29.11 -7.12
N GLN A 34 -18.95 -29.68 -6.56
CA GLN A 34 -19.83 -28.91 -5.67
C GLN A 34 -19.13 -28.59 -4.34
N LYS A 35 -18.44 -29.56 -3.73
CA LYS A 35 -17.70 -29.36 -2.47
C LYS A 35 -16.66 -28.24 -2.60
N PHE A 36 -16.01 -28.11 -3.76
CA PHE A 36 -15.08 -27.03 -4.05
C PHE A 36 -15.78 -25.67 -4.13
N ARG A 37 -16.98 -25.58 -4.74
CA ARG A 37 -17.81 -24.36 -4.73
C ARG A 37 -18.21 -23.97 -3.32
N ASP A 38 -18.69 -24.94 -2.53
CA ASP A 38 -19.12 -24.74 -1.14
C ASP A 38 -17.93 -24.26 -0.28
N PHE A 39 -16.76 -24.88 -0.43
CA PHE A 39 -15.51 -24.44 0.19
C PHE A 39 -15.13 -23.01 -0.18
N CYS A 40 -15.17 -22.65 -1.47
CA CYS A 40 -14.88 -21.28 -1.92
C CYS A 40 -15.89 -20.27 -1.37
N GLN A 41 -17.18 -20.64 -1.21
CA GLN A 41 -18.18 -19.80 -0.58
C GLN A 41 -17.90 -19.58 0.91
N ILE A 42 -17.57 -20.65 1.65
CA ILE A 42 -17.19 -20.57 3.07
C ILE A 42 -15.92 -19.71 3.24
N LEU A 43 -14.91 -19.90 2.39
CA LEU A 43 -13.67 -19.11 2.41
C LEU A 43 -13.92 -17.61 2.14
N MET A 44 -14.82 -17.28 1.21
CA MET A 44 -15.23 -15.89 0.98
C MET A 44 -16.00 -15.28 2.17
N ALA A 45 -16.81 -16.06 2.86
CA ALA A 45 -17.52 -15.61 4.07
C ALA A 45 -16.57 -15.38 5.25
N TYR A 46 -15.58 -16.28 5.43
CA TYR A 46 -14.53 -16.14 6.43
C TYR A 46 -13.73 -14.84 6.26
N TYR A 47 -13.21 -14.57 5.06
CA TYR A 47 -12.47 -13.33 4.80
C TYR A 47 -13.36 -12.08 4.90
N HIS A 48 -14.65 -12.16 4.52
CA HIS A 48 -15.57 -11.04 4.75
C HIS A 48 -15.71 -10.70 6.24
N PHE A 49 -15.83 -11.72 7.10
CA PHE A 49 -15.90 -11.50 8.55
C PHE A 49 -14.60 -10.88 9.07
N GLN A 50 -13.45 -11.45 8.72
CA GLN A 50 -12.14 -10.93 9.16
C GLN A 50 -11.89 -9.48 8.73
N PHE A 51 -12.20 -9.11 7.47
CA PHE A 51 -12.03 -7.73 7.00
C PHE A 51 -13.04 -6.76 7.61
N HIS A 52 -14.21 -7.22 8.05
CA HIS A 52 -15.14 -6.38 8.82
C HIS A 52 -14.62 -6.13 10.24
N GLU A 53 -14.08 -7.17 10.90
CA GLU A 53 -13.49 -7.07 12.25
C GLU A 53 -12.32 -6.07 12.29
N SER A 54 -11.35 -6.16 11.37
CA SER A 54 -10.27 -5.16 11.26
C SER A 54 -10.77 -3.77 10.86
N LEU A 55 -11.85 -3.66 10.06
CA LEU A 55 -12.42 -2.36 9.67
C LEU A 55 -13.06 -1.63 10.86
N GLU A 56 -13.87 -2.31 11.67
CA GLU A 56 -14.46 -1.69 12.87
C GLU A 56 -13.38 -1.43 13.93
N THR A 57 -12.40 -2.33 14.09
CA THR A 57 -11.24 -2.12 14.96
C THR A 57 -10.48 -0.84 14.60
N ILE A 58 -10.22 -0.58 13.31
CA ILE A 58 -9.58 0.67 12.87
C ILE A 58 -10.47 1.88 13.14
N LYS A 59 -11.79 1.82 12.88
CA LYS A 59 -12.71 2.94 13.12
C LYS A 59 -12.74 3.35 14.60
N ASP A 60 -12.96 2.39 15.49
CA ASP A 60 -13.12 2.64 16.93
C ASP A 60 -11.82 3.19 17.54
N ASN A 61 -10.66 2.69 17.09
CA ASN A 61 -9.36 3.17 17.56
C ASN A 61 -8.92 4.47 16.85
N TYR A 62 -9.43 4.79 15.66
CA TYR A 62 -9.14 6.06 14.98
C TYR A 62 -10.04 7.22 15.43
N ALA A 63 -11.20 6.93 16.02
CA ALA A 63 -12.18 7.92 16.49
C ALA A 63 -11.60 9.14 17.24
N PRO A 64 -10.66 9.02 18.22
CA PRO A 64 -10.15 10.18 18.96
C PRO A 64 -9.13 11.03 18.17
N PHE A 65 -8.82 10.67 16.93
CA PHE A 65 -7.90 11.38 16.04
C PHE A 65 -8.56 11.86 14.73
N ASN A 66 -9.82 11.50 14.49
CA ASN A 66 -10.58 11.99 13.35
C ASN A 66 -10.87 13.50 13.54
N PRO A 67 -10.37 14.41 12.67
CA PRO A 67 -10.68 15.84 12.79
C PRO A 67 -12.15 16.15 12.47
N ASP A 68 -12.79 15.30 11.67
CA ASP A 68 -14.19 15.44 11.21
C ASP A 68 -15.12 14.55 12.07
N ALA A 69 -14.93 14.56 13.39
CA ALA A 69 -15.66 13.71 14.34
C ALA A 69 -16.95 14.37 14.85
N ASP A 70 -18.09 14.09 14.18
CA ASP A 70 -19.42 14.46 14.67
C ASP A 70 -19.88 13.66 15.92
N THR A 71 -19.20 12.53 16.21
CA THR A 71 -19.53 11.62 17.31
C THR A 71 -18.87 12.03 18.63
N LYS A 72 -19.54 11.76 19.75
CA LYS A 72 -19.03 12.04 21.11
C LYS A 72 -18.75 10.76 21.86
N PHE A 73 -17.66 10.75 22.64
CA PHE A 73 -17.36 9.66 23.55
C PHE A 73 -18.27 9.68 24.80
N THR A 74 -18.71 8.50 25.24
CA THR A 74 -19.33 8.33 26.56
C THR A 74 -18.33 8.56 27.69
N THR A 75 -17.06 8.19 27.44
CA THR A 75 -15.92 8.41 28.33
C THR A 75 -14.71 8.78 27.46
N GLU A 76 -14.14 9.97 27.66
CA GLU A 76 -12.93 10.39 26.94
C GLU A 76 -11.74 9.44 27.24
N PRO A 77 -11.00 8.95 26.23
CA PRO A 77 -9.84 8.10 26.47
C PRO A 77 -8.71 8.89 27.15
N THR A 78 -8.08 8.28 28.16
CA THR A 78 -6.88 8.81 28.82
C THR A 78 -5.69 8.88 27.84
N PRO A 79 -4.62 9.66 28.11
CA PRO A 79 -3.44 9.73 27.25
C PRO A 79 -2.83 8.35 26.94
N ASN A 80 -2.77 7.45 27.92
CA ASN A 80 -2.26 6.09 27.73
C ASN A 80 -3.18 5.27 26.80
N GLN A 81 -4.50 5.41 26.94
CA GLN A 81 -5.46 4.74 26.04
C GLN A 81 -5.36 5.31 24.62
N ARG A 82 -5.20 6.63 24.44
CA ARG A 82 -4.96 7.22 23.11
C ARG A 82 -3.68 6.66 22.49
N ALA A 83 -2.58 6.58 23.23
CA ALA A 83 -1.34 5.96 22.73
C ALA A 83 -1.55 4.49 22.29
N GLN A 84 -2.30 3.69 23.06
CA GLN A 84 -2.64 2.32 22.67
C GLN A 84 -3.53 2.28 21.41
N MET A 85 -4.56 3.11 21.33
CA MET A 85 -5.44 3.21 20.16
C MET A 85 -4.66 3.63 18.90
N ALA A 86 -3.71 4.56 19.03
CA ALA A 86 -2.80 4.96 17.96
C ALA A 86 -1.98 3.78 17.43
N ASP A 87 -1.34 3.03 18.33
CA ASP A 87 -0.51 1.88 17.96
C ASP A 87 -1.34 0.72 17.37
N THR A 88 -2.60 0.54 17.82
CA THR A 88 -3.57 -0.39 17.21
C THR A 88 -3.94 0.02 15.79
N VAL A 89 -4.27 1.30 15.53
CA VAL A 89 -4.56 1.78 14.16
C VAL A 89 -3.36 1.54 13.24
N ILE A 90 -2.15 1.87 13.69
CA ILE A 90 -0.92 1.66 12.91
C ILE A 90 -0.67 0.18 12.59
N THR A 91 -0.97 -0.71 13.53
CA THR A 91 -0.76 -2.16 13.39
C THR A 91 -1.76 -2.78 12.41
N GLU A 92 -3.06 -2.54 12.60
CA GLU A 92 -4.11 -3.07 11.72
C GLU A 92 -4.01 -2.49 10.30
N PHE A 93 -3.74 -1.18 10.17
CA PHE A 93 -3.58 -0.52 8.88
C PHE A 93 -2.40 -1.11 8.09
N ARG A 94 -1.26 -1.36 8.76
CA ARG A 94 -0.12 -2.05 8.16
C ARG A 94 -0.50 -3.46 7.70
N HIS A 95 -1.15 -4.23 8.55
CA HIS A 95 -1.58 -5.61 8.23
C HIS A 95 -2.49 -5.65 7.00
N ILE A 96 -3.49 -4.76 6.91
CA ILE A 96 -4.36 -4.66 5.73
C ILE A 96 -3.56 -4.28 4.48
N ILE A 97 -2.68 -3.29 4.57
CA ILE A 97 -1.97 -2.74 3.40
C ILE A 97 -0.90 -3.68 2.84
N GLU A 98 -0.20 -4.43 3.69
CA GLU A 98 0.75 -5.47 3.28
C GLU A 98 0.01 -6.62 2.58
N ASN A 99 -1.09 -7.13 3.16
CA ASN A 99 -1.97 -8.11 2.50
C ASN A 99 -2.60 -7.56 1.20
N ALA A 100 -2.84 -6.25 1.12
CA ALA A 100 -3.32 -5.58 -0.09
C ALA A 100 -2.23 -5.35 -1.16
N ASN A 101 -1.04 -5.95 -1.02
CA ASN A 101 0.06 -5.93 -1.99
C ASN A 101 0.59 -4.50 -2.26
N TYR A 102 0.72 -3.68 -1.22
CA TYR A 102 1.52 -2.46 -1.26
C TYR A 102 2.95 -2.77 -0.78
N LEU A 103 3.90 -1.98 -1.28
CA LEU A 103 5.28 -1.96 -0.80
C LEU A 103 5.46 -0.77 0.15
N VAL A 104 6.27 -0.96 1.19
CA VAL A 104 6.65 0.12 2.14
C VAL A 104 7.77 0.95 1.53
N LEU A 105 7.63 2.27 1.53
CA LEU A 105 8.69 3.20 1.16
C LEU A 105 9.63 3.41 2.35
N THR A 106 10.93 3.17 2.17
CA THR A 106 11.96 3.42 3.20
C THR A 106 12.18 4.93 3.40
N LYS A 107 12.72 5.36 4.56
CA LYS A 107 13.06 6.78 4.80
C LYS A 107 14.03 7.29 3.73
N ASP A 108 15.06 6.52 3.38
CA ASP A 108 15.99 6.81 2.29
C ASP A 108 15.30 7.01 0.93
N SER A 109 14.30 6.19 0.59
CA SER A 109 13.53 6.31 -0.66
C SER A 109 12.58 7.51 -0.66
N LEU A 110 12.02 7.84 0.50
CA LEU A 110 11.25 9.08 0.69
C LEU A 110 12.14 10.31 0.56
N GLU A 111 13.24 10.37 1.29
CA GLU A 111 14.19 11.50 1.27
C GLU A 111 14.72 11.75 -0.14
N ARG A 112 15.10 10.71 -0.89
CA ARG A 112 15.50 10.84 -2.30
C ARG A 112 14.36 11.39 -3.18
N ALA A 113 13.13 10.90 -3.02
CA ALA A 113 11.96 11.43 -3.73
C ALA A 113 11.57 12.87 -3.32
N PHE A 114 11.90 13.30 -2.11
CA PHE A 114 11.72 14.68 -1.68
C PHE A 114 12.87 15.61 -2.13
N ALA A 115 14.09 15.08 -2.31
CA ALA A 115 15.29 15.82 -2.69
C ALA A 115 15.48 15.99 -4.21
N GLU A 116 14.86 15.15 -5.04
CA GLU A 116 14.88 15.36 -6.49
C GLU A 116 14.18 16.67 -6.90
N LYS A 117 14.73 17.32 -7.93
CA LYS A 117 14.18 18.54 -8.49
C LYS A 117 12.96 18.22 -9.34
N SER A 118 11.78 18.28 -8.74
CA SER A 118 10.52 18.28 -9.48
C SER A 118 10.54 19.32 -10.61
N LEU A 119 9.95 18.97 -11.74
CA LEU A 119 9.83 19.87 -12.91
C LEU A 119 8.85 21.04 -12.65
N ILE A 120 8.16 21.02 -11.50
CA ILE A 120 7.24 22.07 -11.06
C ILE A 120 7.74 22.60 -9.69
N ASP A 121 8.00 23.91 -9.57
CA ASP A 121 8.54 24.55 -8.35
C ASP A 121 7.48 24.70 -7.22
N VAL A 122 6.81 23.60 -6.87
CA VAL A 122 5.94 23.52 -5.69
C VAL A 122 6.82 23.22 -4.48
N LYS A 123 7.21 24.27 -3.75
CA LYS A 123 8.09 24.22 -2.57
C LYS A 123 7.42 23.62 -1.32
N THR A 124 6.98 22.36 -1.44
CA THR A 124 6.62 21.50 -0.32
C THR A 124 7.88 21.04 0.39
N HIS A 125 8.40 21.87 1.29
CA HIS A 125 9.43 21.46 2.24
C HIS A 125 8.77 20.66 3.36
N VAL A 126 8.71 19.34 3.20
CA VAL A 126 8.19 18.41 4.21
C VAL A 126 9.34 18.07 5.15
N ASN A 127 9.28 18.52 6.40
CA ASN A 127 10.19 18.00 7.42
C ASN A 127 9.68 16.62 7.85
N LEU A 128 10.45 15.57 7.57
CA LEU A 128 10.10 14.20 7.98
C LEU A 128 10.38 13.96 9.48
N ASP A 129 11.10 14.87 10.14
CA ASP A 129 11.44 14.79 11.57
C ASP A 129 10.39 15.48 12.48
N ASP A 130 9.30 16.02 11.92
CA ASP A 130 8.14 16.53 12.69
C ASP A 130 7.27 15.40 13.29
N PHE A 131 7.62 14.13 13.01
CA PHE A 131 6.78 12.95 13.25
C PHE A 131 7.54 11.84 13.98
N GLU A 132 6.87 11.17 14.93
CA GLU A 132 7.39 9.99 15.64
C GLU A 132 7.57 8.81 14.68
N TYR A 133 6.57 8.59 13.81
CA TYR A 133 6.63 7.64 12.71
C TYR A 133 5.86 8.16 11.50
N ILE A 134 6.41 7.92 10.30
CA ILE A 134 5.72 8.05 9.02
C ILE A 134 5.83 6.72 8.30
N TYR A 135 4.70 6.09 7.98
CA TYR A 135 4.67 4.97 7.05
C TYR A 135 4.01 5.41 5.75
N CYS A 136 4.77 5.33 4.67
CA CYS A 136 4.33 5.60 3.32
C CYS A 136 4.32 4.30 2.53
N TYR A 137 3.24 4.06 1.79
CA TYR A 137 3.02 2.82 1.05
C TYR A 137 2.67 3.11 -0.40
N CYS A 138 3.22 2.34 -1.33
CA CYS A 138 2.90 2.43 -2.75
C CYS A 138 2.37 1.10 -3.29
N ARG A 139 1.32 1.16 -4.13
CA ARG A 139 0.91 0.05 -5.00
C ARG A 139 0.67 0.58 -6.41
N GLY A 140 1.25 -0.07 -7.40
CA GLY A 140 1.25 0.37 -8.80
C GLY A 140 2.51 -0.07 -9.53
N ASP A 141 2.66 0.41 -10.76
CA ASP A 141 3.39 -0.28 -11.81
C ASP A 141 4.04 0.80 -12.73
N ILE A 142 5.39 1.00 -12.72
CA ILE A 142 6.10 2.09 -13.47
C ILE A 142 7.41 1.59 -14.18
N TYR A 143 7.44 1.16 -15.47
CA TYR A 143 8.67 0.68 -16.17
C TYR A 143 9.32 1.80 -16.99
N THR A 144 10.58 2.15 -16.69
CA THR A 144 11.40 3.05 -17.50
C THR A 144 12.80 2.45 -17.71
N ASN A 145 13.23 2.29 -18.98
CA ASN A 145 14.58 1.84 -19.32
C ASN A 145 15.52 3.05 -19.44
N ILE A 146 16.39 3.27 -18.45
CA ILE A 146 17.22 4.49 -18.38
C ILE A 146 18.65 4.19 -18.83
N THR A 147 19.09 4.82 -19.93
CA THR A 147 20.44 4.61 -20.49
C THR A 147 21.42 5.66 -19.94
N ILE A 148 22.16 5.30 -18.88
CA ILE A 148 23.10 6.20 -18.20
C ILE A 148 24.41 6.32 -19.00
N LYS A 149 24.71 7.52 -19.54
CA LYS A 149 25.99 7.83 -20.21
C LYS A 149 27.08 8.19 -19.19
N LYS A 150 27.93 7.23 -18.79
CA LYS A 150 29.09 7.49 -17.91
C LYS A 150 30.34 7.93 -18.70
N PHE A 151 30.41 9.23 -18.96
CA PHE A 151 31.50 9.92 -19.66
C PHE A 151 31.72 9.51 -21.12
N TRP A 152 32.55 10.27 -21.84
CA TRP A 152 32.56 10.36 -23.32
C TRP A 152 32.79 9.05 -24.11
N PHE A 153 33.31 7.98 -23.50
CA PHE A 153 33.79 6.81 -24.24
C PHE A 153 33.25 5.45 -23.78
N ARG A 154 32.34 5.39 -22.79
CA ARG A 154 31.71 4.12 -22.35
C ARG A 154 30.22 4.28 -22.08
N GLN A 155 29.41 3.61 -22.91
CA GLN A 155 28.01 3.36 -22.63
C GLN A 155 27.91 2.10 -21.76
N ALA A 156 27.13 2.16 -20.68
CA ALA A 156 26.83 1.03 -19.82
C ALA A 156 25.31 0.93 -19.66
N SER A 157 24.68 0.05 -20.44
CA SER A 157 23.24 -0.19 -20.36
C SER A 157 22.93 -1.01 -19.10
N GLN A 158 22.31 -0.39 -18.10
CA GLN A 158 21.84 -1.06 -16.91
C GLN A 158 20.31 -1.06 -16.89
N THR A 159 19.71 -2.24 -17.12
CA THR A 159 18.26 -2.42 -17.00
C THR A 159 17.86 -2.38 -15.53
N ILE A 160 17.32 -1.24 -15.08
CA ILE A 160 16.64 -1.14 -13.78
C ILE A 160 15.17 -1.50 -14.01
N VAL A 161 14.65 -2.46 -13.25
CA VAL A 161 13.27 -2.96 -13.42
C VAL A 161 12.38 -2.37 -12.32
N ILE A 162 11.45 -1.52 -12.74
CA ILE A 162 10.32 -0.96 -11.99
C ILE A 162 9.08 -1.15 -12.91
N SER A 163 7.80 -1.24 -12.49
CA SER A 163 6.88 -2.31 -13.03
C SER A 163 5.74 -2.08 -14.11
N ASN A 164 5.58 -1.00 -14.88
CA ASN A 164 4.30 -0.65 -15.60
C ASN A 164 3.72 -1.62 -16.65
N LYS A 165 2.57 -2.25 -16.36
CA LYS A 165 1.61 -2.48 -17.47
C LYS A 165 0.13 -2.30 -17.17
N SER A 166 -0.25 -1.16 -16.57
CA SER A 166 -1.59 -0.57 -16.76
C SER A 166 -1.66 0.87 -16.23
N GLU A 167 -2.75 1.57 -16.55
CA GLU A 167 -3.09 2.93 -16.07
C GLU A 167 -3.50 2.94 -14.58
N ARG A 168 -2.78 2.18 -13.75
CA ARG A 168 -3.01 2.03 -12.31
C ARG A 168 -2.24 3.08 -11.56
N GLU A 169 -2.94 4.17 -11.29
CA GLU A 169 -2.57 5.19 -10.32
C GLU A 169 -1.72 4.64 -9.17
N ALA A 170 -0.48 5.10 -9.04
CA ALA A 170 0.36 4.74 -7.90
C ALA A 170 -0.34 5.19 -6.60
N ARG A 171 -0.87 4.23 -5.84
CA ARG A 171 -1.69 4.53 -4.66
C ARG A 171 -0.81 4.78 -3.46
N CYS A 172 -0.81 6.03 -3.00
CA CYS A 172 0.04 6.51 -1.91
C CYS A 172 -0.77 6.72 -0.62
N ALA A 173 -0.76 5.71 0.23
CA ALA A 173 -1.26 5.80 1.60
C ALA A 173 -0.15 6.32 2.51
N LYS A 174 -0.47 7.29 3.36
CA LYS A 174 0.41 7.83 4.40
C LYS A 174 -0.29 7.70 5.75
N ILE A 175 0.41 7.14 6.74
CA ILE A 175 0.00 7.20 8.15
C ILE A 175 1.12 7.82 8.98
N GLU A 176 0.76 8.78 9.81
CA GLU A 176 1.65 9.60 10.63
C GLU A 176 1.25 9.51 12.10
N LYS A 177 2.23 9.42 13.00
CA LYS A 177 2.07 9.61 14.44
C LYS A 177 2.90 10.82 14.86
N ASN A 178 2.30 11.81 15.53
CA ASN A 178 3.04 12.96 16.07
C ASN A 178 3.50 12.68 17.51
N TYR A 179 4.45 13.47 18.01
CA TYR A 179 4.98 13.34 19.38
C TYR A 179 3.97 13.59 20.51
N GLU A 180 2.75 14.02 20.19
CA GLU A 180 1.63 14.16 21.13
C GLU A 180 0.73 12.90 21.15
N GLY A 181 1.10 11.85 20.41
CA GLY A 181 0.36 10.58 20.30
C GLY A 181 -0.82 10.60 19.33
N GLY A 182 -0.99 11.68 18.55
CA GLY A 182 -2.05 11.83 17.56
C GLY A 182 -1.72 11.14 16.24
N VAL A 183 -2.66 10.34 15.71
CA VAL A 183 -2.51 9.65 14.42
C VAL A 183 -3.24 10.39 13.29
N ARG A 184 -2.63 10.46 12.11
CA ARG A 184 -3.29 10.93 10.88
C ARG A 184 -3.12 9.90 9.78
N MET A 185 -4.24 9.47 9.19
CA MET A 185 -4.25 8.69 7.95
C MET A 185 -4.65 9.62 6.79
N ALA A 186 -3.85 9.64 5.73
CA ALA A 186 -4.07 10.52 4.59
C ALA A 186 -3.69 9.85 3.26
N TYR A 187 -4.50 10.09 2.23
CA TYR A 187 -4.12 9.79 0.86
C TYR A 187 -3.35 10.99 0.30
N SER A 188 -2.04 10.85 0.07
CA SER A 188 -1.20 12.00 -0.27
C SER A 188 -0.95 12.09 -1.78
N LEU A 189 -1.60 13.06 -2.42
CA LEU A 189 -1.43 13.34 -3.85
C LEU A 189 -0.05 13.91 -4.19
N ASP A 190 0.58 14.66 -3.28
CA ASP A 190 1.93 15.21 -3.51
C ASP A 190 3.04 14.20 -3.23
N LEU A 191 2.83 13.29 -2.26
CA LEU A 191 3.66 12.09 -2.13
C LEU A 191 3.56 11.23 -3.40
N ARG A 192 2.35 10.99 -3.91
CA ARG A 192 2.12 10.27 -5.18
C ARG A 192 2.90 10.89 -6.34
N LYS A 193 2.84 12.22 -6.53
CA LYS A 193 3.61 12.91 -7.59
C LYS A 193 5.12 12.67 -7.42
N ARG A 194 5.67 12.97 -6.24
CA ARG A 194 7.11 12.86 -5.97
C ARG A 194 7.64 11.43 -6.08
N VAL A 195 6.87 10.44 -5.62
CA VAL A 195 7.21 9.02 -5.75
C VAL A 195 7.16 8.56 -7.21
N ILE A 196 6.20 9.04 -8.01
CA ILE A 196 6.18 8.80 -9.46
C ILE A 196 7.41 9.45 -10.13
N GLU A 197 7.66 10.74 -9.90
CA GLU A 197 8.81 11.47 -10.48
C GLU A 197 10.15 10.80 -10.15
N TYR A 198 10.36 10.41 -8.89
CA TYR A 198 11.54 9.67 -8.43
C TYR A 198 11.74 8.34 -9.16
N ILE A 199 10.67 7.58 -9.34
CA ILE A 199 10.71 6.29 -10.04
C ILE A 199 10.96 6.49 -11.54
N GLU A 200 10.33 7.49 -12.16
CA GLU A 200 10.55 7.84 -13.58
C GLU A 200 11.99 8.29 -13.86
N ASN A 201 12.63 8.97 -12.89
CA ASN A 201 14.05 9.36 -12.93
C ASN A 201 15.03 8.22 -12.62
N GLY A 202 14.55 7.04 -12.21
CA GLY A 202 15.37 5.84 -12.00
C GLY A 202 15.65 5.48 -10.53
N GLY A 203 14.95 6.12 -9.60
CA GLY A 203 14.98 5.80 -8.19
C GLY A 203 14.46 4.39 -7.88
N SER A 204 15.26 3.61 -7.16
CA SER A 204 14.73 2.41 -6.48
C SER A 204 14.04 2.80 -5.19
N ILE A 205 12.84 2.27 -4.99
CA ILE A 205 12.23 2.10 -3.67
C ILE A 205 13.15 1.25 -2.78
#